data_AF-A0A3A8SLV0-F1
#
_entry.id   AF-A0A3A8SLV0-F1
#
_cell.length_a   1.000
_cell.length_b   1.000
_cell.length_c   1.000
_cell.angle_alpha   90.00
_cell.angle_beta   90.00
_cell.angle_gamma   90.00
#
_symmetry.space_group_name_H-M   'P 1'
#
loop_
_entity.id
_entity.type
_entity.pdbx_description
1 polymer ?
#
loop_
_entity_poly.entity_id
_entity_poly.type
_entity_poly.pdbx_seq_one_letter_code
_entity_poly.pdbx_strand_id
1 'polypeptide(L)'
;MADIRLELGEGLTCEDVREELPEGAGCVQSGDAPSTVTLAGPFFIDLDSGVSSQGEKELRIPPGKYRRIDFVLWEGGFKASTRLERGSQSWTMKLTLPEGTALGFEVPYALAVEEGGSLRVTFRQSTWLKDLPLGACLQSGDLPQTDSEVILNAATGECQGAGDTVREALRTQGALGARPF
;
A
#
# COMPACT_ATOMS: atom_id res chain seq x y z
N MET A 1 -19.74 3.97 1.32
CA MET A 1 -18.32 4.27 1.61
C MET A 1 -17.54 3.70 0.43
N ALA A 2 -16.63 4.47 -0.18
CA ALA A 2 -15.77 3.96 -1.25
C ALA A 2 -14.49 3.41 -0.60
N ASP A 3 -14.07 2.22 -1.01
CA ASP A 3 -12.96 1.50 -0.37
C ASP A 3 -11.67 1.60 -1.18
N ILE A 4 -11.75 2.01 -2.45
CA ILE A 4 -10.63 2.49 -3.27
C ILE A 4 -11.02 3.81 -3.92
N ARG A 5 -10.12 4.79 -3.88
CA ARG A 5 -10.24 6.09 -4.54
C ARG A 5 -9.03 6.30 -5.44
N LEU A 6 -9.28 6.73 -6.66
CA LEU A 6 -8.25 6.98 -7.67
C LEU A 6 -8.36 8.45 -8.10
N GLU A 7 -7.33 9.22 -7.82
CA GLU A 7 -7.27 10.62 -8.26
C GLU A 7 -6.83 10.67 -9.72
N LEU A 8 -7.63 11.35 -10.56
CA LEU A 8 -7.29 11.58 -11.96
C LEU A 8 -6.12 12.56 -12.08
N GLY A 9 -5.33 12.40 -13.13
CA GLY A 9 -4.26 13.33 -13.48
C GLY A 9 -4.76 14.74 -13.80
N GLU A 10 -3.86 15.72 -13.76
CA GLU A 10 -4.19 17.11 -14.06
C GLU A 10 -4.90 17.27 -15.42
N GLY A 11 -5.95 18.09 -15.44
CA GLY A 11 -6.74 18.36 -16.65
C GLY A 11 -7.78 17.30 -17.00
N LEU A 12 -7.86 16.18 -16.25
CA LEU A 12 -8.91 15.18 -16.41
C LEU A 12 -10.07 15.42 -15.45
N THR A 13 -11.27 15.19 -15.97
CA THR A 13 -12.54 15.39 -15.28
C THR A 13 -13.33 14.08 -15.21
N CYS A 14 -14.40 14.07 -14.41
CA CYS A 14 -15.28 12.91 -14.40
C CYS A 14 -15.98 12.66 -15.74
N GLU A 15 -16.15 13.68 -16.58
CA GLU A 15 -16.75 13.52 -17.91
C GLU A 15 -15.86 12.70 -18.83
N ASP A 16 -14.53 12.84 -18.72
CA ASP A 16 -13.56 12.16 -19.59
C ASP A 16 -13.51 10.64 -19.39
N VAL A 17 -13.93 10.15 -18.22
CA VAL A 17 -13.84 8.72 -17.87
C VAL A 17 -15.21 8.07 -17.67
N ARG A 18 -16.30 8.84 -17.68
CA ARG A 18 -17.64 8.40 -17.26
C ARG A 18 -18.16 7.18 -18.03
N GLU A 19 -17.90 7.13 -19.33
CA GLU A 19 -18.38 6.05 -20.21
C GLU A 19 -17.58 4.75 -20.04
N GLU A 20 -16.38 4.83 -19.47
CA GLU A 20 -15.45 3.71 -19.27
C GLU A 20 -15.52 3.12 -17.86
N LEU A 21 -16.30 3.73 -16.96
CA LEU A 21 -16.43 3.28 -15.59
C LEU A 21 -17.20 1.94 -15.52
N PRO A 22 -16.66 0.92 -14.83
CA PRO A 22 -17.35 -0.34 -14.61
C PRO A 22 -18.58 -0.12 -13.72
N GLU A 23 -19.52 -1.06 -13.80
CA GLU A 23 -20.73 -1.03 -12.99
C GLU A 23 -20.39 -0.96 -11.49
N GLY A 24 -20.98 0.01 -10.77
CA GLY A 24 -20.72 0.25 -9.35
C GLY A 24 -19.53 1.17 -9.06
N ALA A 25 -18.75 1.57 -10.07
CA ALA A 25 -17.82 2.69 -9.94
C ALA A 25 -18.56 4.03 -10.08
N GLY A 26 -18.08 5.02 -9.32
CA GLY A 26 -18.53 6.40 -9.39
C GLY A 26 -17.37 7.33 -9.71
N CYS A 27 -17.67 8.57 -10.03
CA CYS A 27 -16.68 9.63 -10.09
C CYS A 27 -17.22 10.88 -9.39
N VAL A 28 -16.39 11.49 -8.55
CA VAL A 28 -16.70 12.66 -7.76
C VAL A 28 -15.79 13.80 -8.20
N GLN A 29 -16.40 14.92 -8.57
CA GLN A 29 -15.72 16.17 -8.89
C GLN A 29 -16.31 17.27 -8.00
N SER A 30 -15.48 18.08 -7.35
CA SER A 30 -15.92 19.07 -6.37
C SER A 30 -15.09 20.35 -6.48
N GLY A 31 -15.65 21.36 -7.16
CA GLY A 31 -14.99 22.63 -7.39
C GLY A 31 -13.65 22.46 -8.11
N ASP A 32 -12.60 23.04 -7.55
CA ASP A 32 -11.24 23.01 -8.10
C ASP A 32 -10.42 21.79 -7.64
N ALA A 33 -11.00 20.89 -6.84
CA ALA A 33 -10.31 19.68 -6.41
C ALA A 33 -10.18 18.67 -7.58
N PRO A 34 -9.08 17.89 -7.63
CA PRO A 34 -8.93 16.84 -8.63
C PRO A 34 -10.13 15.88 -8.64
N SER A 35 -10.53 15.48 -9.85
CA SER A 35 -11.60 14.50 -10.03
C SER A 35 -11.15 13.14 -9.49
N THR A 36 -12.03 12.47 -8.77
CA THR A 36 -11.72 11.21 -8.08
C THR A 36 -12.68 10.11 -8.52
N VAL A 37 -12.14 9.06 -9.12
CA VAL A 37 -12.88 7.82 -9.37
C VAL A 37 -12.98 7.04 -8.06
N THR A 38 -14.18 6.57 -7.75
CA THR A 38 -14.48 5.83 -6.52
C THR A 38 -14.95 4.43 -6.86
N LEU A 39 -14.26 3.42 -6.35
CA LEU A 39 -14.68 2.04 -6.45
C LEU A 39 -15.29 1.63 -5.10
N ALA A 40 -16.56 1.24 -5.12
CA ALA A 40 -17.25 0.76 -3.92
C ALA A 40 -16.77 -0.68 -3.61
N GLY A 41 -16.33 -0.94 -2.38
CA GLY A 41 -15.96 -2.29 -1.98
C GLY A 41 -17.18 -3.12 -1.53
N PRO A 42 -16.95 -4.22 -0.79
CA PRO A 42 -15.67 -4.62 -0.21
C PRO A 42 -14.69 -5.21 -1.25
N PHE A 43 -13.38 -5.01 -1.01
CA PHE A 43 -12.30 -5.60 -1.79
C PHE A 43 -11.49 -6.57 -0.93
N PHE A 44 -11.02 -7.65 -1.54
CA PHE A 44 -10.03 -8.55 -0.96
C PHE A 44 -8.75 -8.44 -1.77
N ILE A 45 -7.60 -8.27 -1.11
CA ILE A 45 -6.29 -8.25 -1.76
C ILE A 45 -5.40 -9.19 -0.97
N ASP A 46 -5.09 -10.34 -1.56
CA ASP A 46 -4.01 -11.20 -1.10
C ASP A 46 -2.70 -10.57 -1.56
N LEU A 47 -1.97 -9.99 -0.61
CA LEU A 47 -0.72 -9.28 -0.88
C LEU A 47 0.49 -10.22 -1.01
N ASP A 48 0.35 -11.51 -0.67
CA ASP A 48 1.37 -12.53 -0.91
C ASP A 48 1.32 -13.00 -2.37
N SER A 49 0.12 -13.32 -2.86
CA SER A 49 -0.07 -13.72 -4.27
C SER A 49 -0.28 -12.55 -5.23
N GLY A 50 -0.63 -11.37 -4.72
CA GLY A 50 -1.05 -10.20 -5.51
C GLY A 50 -2.47 -10.32 -6.09
N VAL A 51 -3.23 -11.36 -5.73
CA VAL A 51 -4.60 -11.58 -6.20
C VAL A 51 -5.52 -10.56 -5.54
N SER A 52 -6.32 -9.87 -6.34
CA SER A 52 -7.34 -8.94 -5.83
C SER A 52 -8.72 -9.26 -6.40
N SER A 53 -9.73 -9.18 -5.54
CA SER A 53 -11.13 -9.41 -5.91
C SER A 53 -12.05 -8.37 -5.26
N GLN A 54 -13.20 -8.15 -5.90
CA GLN A 54 -14.33 -7.37 -5.42
C GLN A 54 -15.50 -8.36 -5.26
N GLY A 55 -15.68 -8.90 -4.06
CA GLY A 55 -16.54 -10.08 -3.86
C GLY A 55 -16.06 -11.27 -4.69
N GLU A 56 -16.92 -11.80 -5.56
CA GLU A 56 -16.61 -12.93 -6.46
C GLU A 56 -15.98 -12.51 -7.80
N LYS A 57 -15.86 -11.20 -8.08
CA LYS A 57 -15.31 -10.68 -9.34
C LYS A 57 -13.85 -10.23 -9.17
N GLU A 58 -13.08 -10.30 -10.25
CA GLU A 58 -11.75 -9.69 -10.29
C GLU A 58 -11.87 -8.16 -10.19
N LEU A 59 -11.03 -7.53 -9.36
CA LEU A 59 -10.97 -6.07 -9.27
C LEU A 59 -10.40 -5.49 -10.56
N ARG A 60 -11.20 -4.68 -11.27
CA ARG A 60 -10.76 -4.00 -12.49
C ARG A 60 -10.64 -2.50 -12.25
N ILE A 61 -9.47 -1.97 -12.56
CA ILE A 61 -9.22 -0.53 -12.56
C ILE A 61 -9.61 0.00 -13.95
N PRO A 62 -10.46 1.04 -14.03
CA PRO A 62 -10.84 1.59 -15.33
C PRO A 62 -9.59 2.13 -16.06
N PRO A 63 -9.54 2.09 -17.39
CA PRO A 63 -8.52 2.81 -18.13
C PRO A 63 -8.56 4.30 -17.79
N GLY A 64 -7.42 4.97 -17.88
CA GLY A 64 -7.32 6.38 -17.54
C GLY A 64 -5.92 6.79 -17.12
N LYS A 65 -5.79 8.05 -16.67
CA LYS A 65 -4.53 8.53 -16.10
C LYS A 65 -4.71 8.87 -14.63
N TYR A 66 -3.98 8.18 -13.77
CA TYR A 66 -4.11 8.28 -12.32
C TYR A 66 -2.84 8.81 -11.68
N ARG A 67 -2.98 9.67 -10.68
CA ARG A 67 -1.85 10.23 -9.93
C ARG A 67 -1.72 9.62 -8.55
N ARG A 68 -2.85 9.27 -7.95
CA ARG A 68 -2.93 8.80 -6.57
C ARG A 68 -3.93 7.66 -6.43
N ILE A 69 -3.61 6.71 -5.56
CA ILE A 69 -4.53 5.68 -5.08
C ILE A 69 -4.63 5.77 -3.56
N ASP A 70 -5.85 5.79 -3.05
CA ASP A 70 -6.14 5.66 -1.62
C ASP A 70 -7.05 4.46 -1.40
N PHE A 71 -6.77 3.66 -0.35
CA PHE A 71 -7.61 2.54 0.02
C PHE A 71 -7.54 2.25 1.52
N VAL A 72 -8.56 1.58 2.04
CA VAL A 72 -8.63 1.18 3.45
C VAL A 72 -8.51 -0.34 3.53
N LEU A 73 -7.65 -0.84 4.42
CA LEU A 73 -7.52 -2.29 4.63
C LEU A 73 -8.82 -2.85 5.21
N TRP A 74 -9.34 -3.87 4.56
CA TRP A 74 -10.50 -4.62 5.03
C TRP A 74 -10.10 -5.70 6.05
N GLU A 75 -11.06 -6.56 6.39
CA GLU A 75 -10.92 -7.68 7.33
C GLU A 75 -9.63 -8.46 7.09
N GLY A 76 -8.86 -8.64 8.17
CA GLY A 76 -7.56 -9.33 8.16
C GLY A 76 -6.34 -8.41 8.05
N GLY A 77 -6.51 -7.14 7.66
CA GLY A 77 -5.43 -6.16 7.61
C GLY A 77 -4.33 -6.52 6.61
N PHE A 78 -3.10 -6.04 6.85
CA PHE A 78 -1.92 -6.37 6.04
C PHE A 78 -0.85 -6.98 6.92
N LYS A 79 -0.31 -8.13 6.51
CA LYS A 79 0.83 -8.76 7.16
C LYS A 79 2.04 -8.73 6.23
N ALA A 80 3.14 -8.16 6.69
CA ALA A 80 4.41 -8.21 6.00
C ALA A 80 5.38 -9.12 6.76
N SER A 81 6.09 -9.96 6.03
CA SER A 81 7.21 -10.74 6.56
C SER A 81 8.44 -10.42 5.74
N THR A 82 9.55 -10.12 6.41
CA THR A 82 10.81 -9.87 5.70
C THR A 82 11.98 -10.56 6.37
N ARG A 83 12.91 -11.06 5.57
CA ARG A 83 14.11 -11.71 6.06
C ARG A 83 15.20 -10.67 6.34
N LEU A 84 15.79 -10.74 7.52
CA LEU A 84 17.00 -10.02 7.88
C LEU A 84 18.13 -11.04 8.00
N GLU A 85 19.29 -10.73 7.42
CA GLU A 85 20.46 -11.59 7.47
C GLU A 85 21.63 -10.86 8.14
N ARG A 86 22.32 -11.56 9.06
CA ARG A 86 23.55 -11.10 9.70
C ARG A 86 24.52 -12.27 9.80
N GLY A 87 25.56 -12.26 8.97
CA GLY A 87 26.47 -13.41 8.88
C GLY A 87 25.72 -14.65 8.40
N SER A 88 25.75 -15.74 9.18
CA SER A 88 25.01 -16.99 8.89
C SER A 88 23.61 -17.03 9.48
N GLN A 89 23.22 -16.02 10.27
CA GLN A 89 21.92 -15.98 10.94
C GLN A 89 20.90 -15.24 10.09
N SER A 90 19.66 -15.73 10.11
CA SER A 90 18.54 -15.09 9.46
C SER A 90 17.32 -15.04 10.36
N TRP A 91 16.66 -13.88 10.43
CA TRP A 91 15.43 -13.70 11.19
C TRP A 91 14.30 -13.22 10.28
N THR A 92 13.08 -13.53 10.68
CA THR A 92 11.87 -12.98 10.06
C THR A 92 11.35 -11.84 10.90
N MET A 93 11.17 -10.68 10.28
CA MET A 93 10.45 -9.57 10.88
C MET A 93 9.00 -9.63 10.42
N LYS A 94 8.09 -9.85 11.37
CA LYS A 94 6.65 -9.90 11.13
C LYS A 94 6.03 -8.55 11.51
N LEU A 95 5.20 -8.02 10.60
CA LEU A 95 4.50 -6.77 10.77
C LEU A 95 3.04 -6.95 10.42
N THR A 96 2.18 -6.23 11.14
CA THR A 96 0.75 -6.20 10.89
C THR A 96 0.26 -4.76 10.92
N LEU A 97 -0.40 -4.33 9.84
CA LEU A 97 -1.28 -3.17 9.80
C LEU A 97 -2.70 -3.67 10.07
N PRO A 98 -3.42 -3.11 11.05
CA PRO A 98 -4.76 -3.56 11.38
C PRO A 98 -5.78 -3.23 10.28
N GLU A 99 -6.91 -3.91 10.31
CA GLU A 99 -8.12 -3.50 9.60
C GLU A 99 -8.45 -2.03 9.87
N GLY A 100 -8.99 -1.34 8.87
CA GLY A 100 -9.32 0.08 8.94
C GLY A 100 -8.13 1.01 8.71
N THR A 101 -6.91 0.48 8.53
CA THR A 101 -5.75 1.29 8.17
C THR A 101 -5.95 1.89 6.77
N ALA A 102 -5.94 3.22 6.67
CA ALA A 102 -5.94 3.93 5.39
C ALA A 102 -4.51 4.04 4.83
N LEU A 103 -4.32 3.63 3.58
CA LEU A 103 -3.09 3.76 2.80
C LEU A 103 -3.33 4.71 1.62
N GLY A 104 -2.30 5.46 1.25
CA GLY A 104 -2.34 6.39 0.14
C GLY A 104 -0.97 6.50 -0.54
N PHE A 105 -0.95 6.36 -1.86
CA PHE A 105 0.28 6.42 -2.65
C PHE A 105 0.10 7.33 -3.85
N GLU A 106 1.06 8.21 -4.06
CA GLU A 106 1.02 9.26 -5.07
C GLU A 106 2.34 9.30 -5.85
N VAL A 107 2.25 9.65 -7.13
CA VAL A 107 3.39 9.93 -7.99
C VAL A 107 3.30 11.36 -8.55
N PRO A 108 4.43 12.01 -8.86
CA PRO A 108 4.42 13.39 -9.34
C PRO A 108 3.96 13.54 -10.81
N TYR A 109 3.52 12.46 -11.45
CA TYR A 109 3.07 12.42 -12.84
C TYR A 109 1.86 11.49 -12.99
N ALA A 110 1.06 11.70 -14.03
CA ALA A 110 -0.11 10.87 -14.27
C ALA A 110 0.29 9.53 -14.92
N LEU A 111 -0.04 8.41 -14.27
CA LEU A 111 0.17 7.05 -14.76
C LEU A 111 -0.96 6.65 -15.70
N ALA A 112 -0.62 6.41 -16.96
CA ALA A 112 -1.58 5.86 -17.93
C ALA A 112 -1.82 4.36 -17.64
N VAL A 113 -3.08 4.00 -17.48
CA VAL A 113 -3.59 2.63 -17.40
C VAL A 113 -4.43 2.42 -18.65
N GLU A 114 -3.98 1.51 -19.51
CA GLU A 114 -4.70 1.13 -20.73
C GLU A 114 -5.75 0.05 -20.43
N GLU A 115 -6.59 -0.27 -21.42
CA GLU A 115 -7.54 -1.38 -21.31
C GLU A 115 -6.81 -2.70 -20.99
N GLY A 116 -7.30 -3.41 -19.97
CA GLY A 116 -6.66 -4.60 -19.41
C GLY A 116 -5.48 -4.30 -18.48
N GLY A 117 -4.90 -3.10 -18.51
CA GLY A 117 -3.77 -2.71 -17.67
C GLY A 117 -4.07 -2.72 -16.16
N SER A 118 -3.02 -2.57 -15.35
CA SER A 118 -3.13 -2.56 -13.89
C SER A 118 -2.32 -1.45 -13.23
N LEU A 119 -2.82 -0.93 -12.11
CA LEU A 119 -2.02 -0.18 -11.15
C LEU A 119 -1.42 -1.14 -10.13
N ARG A 120 -0.17 -0.90 -9.78
CA ARG A 120 0.57 -1.68 -8.79
C ARG A 120 1.11 -0.77 -7.70
N VAL A 121 0.74 -1.08 -6.47
CA VAL A 121 1.43 -0.60 -5.27
C VAL A 121 2.52 -1.61 -4.93
N THR A 122 3.76 -1.15 -4.81
CA THR A 122 4.92 -1.99 -4.48
C THR A 122 5.57 -1.51 -3.19
N PHE A 123 5.77 -2.43 -2.25
CA PHE A 123 6.50 -2.19 -1.02
C PHE A 123 7.94 -2.70 -1.16
N ARG A 124 8.94 -1.86 -0.85
CA ARG A 124 10.36 -2.22 -0.95
C ARG A 124 10.99 -2.28 0.44
N GLN A 125 11.48 -3.46 0.86
CA GLN A 125 12.12 -3.68 2.19
C GLN A 125 13.02 -2.51 2.64
N SER A 126 13.92 -2.09 1.76
CA SER A 126 14.89 -1.04 2.06
C SER A 126 14.27 0.33 2.35
N THR A 127 13.03 0.57 1.94
CA THR A 127 12.34 1.86 2.13
C THR A 127 11.72 1.96 3.53
N TRP A 128 10.93 0.96 3.94
CA TRP A 128 10.25 0.98 5.24
C TRP A 128 11.15 0.64 6.43
N LEU A 129 12.37 0.14 6.17
CA LEU A 129 13.39 -0.08 7.20
C LEU A 129 14.46 1.02 7.24
N LYS A 130 14.42 2.00 6.33
CA LYS A 130 15.48 2.98 6.13
C LYS A 130 15.81 3.78 7.38
N ASP A 131 14.78 4.17 8.12
CA ASP A 131 14.91 5.06 9.28
C ASP A 131 15.14 4.29 10.59
N LEU A 132 15.26 2.95 10.52
CA LEU A 132 15.63 2.14 11.68
C LEU A 132 17.13 1.85 11.70
N PRO A 133 17.85 2.18 12.78
CA PRO A 133 19.26 1.82 12.93
C PRO A 133 19.42 0.34 13.32
N LEU A 134 18.87 -0.59 12.51
CA LEU A 134 18.75 -2.02 12.81
C LEU A 134 20.04 -2.66 13.31
N GLY A 135 21.17 -2.30 12.70
CA GLY A 135 22.48 -2.81 13.11
C GLY A 135 22.85 -2.45 14.55
N ALA A 136 22.62 -1.20 14.95
CA ALA A 136 22.86 -0.74 16.32
C ALA A 136 21.84 -1.34 17.29
N CYS A 137 20.55 -1.33 16.92
CA CYS A 137 19.48 -1.88 17.73
C CYS A 137 19.68 -3.35 18.11
N LEU A 138 20.09 -4.17 17.14
CA LEU A 138 20.34 -5.60 17.35
C LEU A 138 21.63 -5.84 18.14
N GLN A 139 22.57 -4.89 18.14
CA GLN A 139 23.82 -4.98 18.89
C GLN A 139 23.65 -4.56 20.35
N SER A 140 22.88 -3.51 20.62
CA SER A 140 22.59 -3.04 21.98
C SER A 140 21.56 -3.91 22.69
N GLY A 141 20.79 -4.72 21.95
CA GLY A 141 19.67 -5.50 22.48
C GLY A 141 18.36 -4.71 22.56
N ASP A 142 18.37 -3.46 22.07
CA ASP A 142 17.20 -2.58 22.00
C ASP A 142 16.16 -3.05 20.99
N LEU A 143 16.52 -3.96 20.08
CA LEU A 143 15.56 -4.65 19.25
C LEU A 143 15.59 -6.15 19.58
N PRO A 144 14.66 -6.61 20.45
CA PRO A 144 14.66 -7.98 20.90
C PRO A 144 14.33 -8.94 19.75
N GLN A 145 14.97 -10.09 19.81
CA GLN A 145 14.86 -11.15 18.82
C GLN A 145 14.74 -12.51 19.52
N THR A 146 14.02 -13.43 18.89
CA THR A 146 14.02 -14.86 19.21
C THR A 146 15.03 -15.57 18.31
N ASP A 147 15.08 -16.90 18.38
CA ASP A 147 15.91 -17.72 17.50
C ASP A 147 15.57 -17.53 16.00
N SER A 148 14.36 -17.06 15.67
CA SER A 148 13.87 -16.95 14.30
C SER A 148 13.18 -15.64 13.95
N GLU A 149 12.88 -14.78 14.92
CA GLU A 149 12.06 -13.58 14.70
C GLU A 149 12.61 -12.33 15.37
N VAL A 150 12.38 -11.18 14.73
CA VAL A 150 12.62 -9.85 15.32
C VAL A 150 11.28 -9.25 15.78
N ILE A 151 11.21 -8.80 17.03
CA ILE A 151 9.98 -8.31 17.66
C ILE A 151 10.01 -6.77 17.73
N LEU A 152 9.61 -6.11 16.64
CA LEU A 152 9.65 -4.64 16.54
C LEU A 152 8.83 -3.90 17.61
N ASN A 153 7.70 -4.47 18.03
CA ASN A 153 6.83 -3.84 19.03
C ASN A 153 7.42 -3.88 20.45
N ALA A 154 8.42 -4.74 20.68
CA ALA A 154 9.11 -4.84 21.96
C ALA A 154 10.43 -4.07 21.96
N ALA A 155 10.69 -3.27 20.92
CA ALA A 155 11.90 -2.47 20.84
C ALA A 155 11.94 -1.39 21.94
N THR A 156 13.13 -1.18 22.50
CA THR A 156 13.42 -0.26 23.60
C THR A 156 14.53 0.71 23.21
N GLY A 157 14.93 1.59 24.14
CA GLY A 157 16.09 2.47 23.95
C GLY A 157 16.00 3.32 22.69
N GLU A 158 17.07 3.38 21.90
CA GLU A 158 17.11 4.15 20.65
C GLU A 158 16.19 3.60 19.55
N CYS A 159 15.65 2.39 19.75
CA CYS A 159 14.82 1.69 18.77
C CYS A 159 13.36 1.61 19.22
N GLN A 160 13.02 2.27 20.33
CA GLN A 160 11.65 2.39 20.81
C GLN A 160 10.74 2.97 19.72
N GLY A 161 9.60 2.32 19.51
CA GLY A 161 8.65 2.70 18.47
C GLY A 161 8.98 2.18 17.08
N ALA A 162 10.00 1.31 16.93
CA ALA A 162 10.36 0.73 15.63
C ALA A 162 9.17 0.11 14.88
N GLY A 163 8.28 -0.58 15.59
CA GLY A 163 7.06 -1.13 14.99
C GLY A 163 6.17 -0.06 14.34
N ASP A 164 5.98 1.07 15.00
CA ASP A 164 5.12 2.15 14.53
C ASP A 164 5.77 2.93 13.39
N THR A 165 7.09 3.18 13.48
CA THR A 165 7.88 3.77 12.39
C THR A 165 7.72 2.97 11.11
N VAL A 166 7.85 1.64 11.20
CA VAL A 166 7.77 0.77 10.03
C VAL A 166 6.34 0.68 9.49
N ARG A 167 5.32 0.65 10.36
CA ARG A 167 3.92 0.71 9.94
C ARG A 167 3.60 2.00 9.20
N GLU A 168 4.06 3.14 9.70
CA GLU A 168 3.82 4.43 9.05
C GLU A 168 4.56 4.51 7.70
N ALA A 169 5.77 3.98 7.63
CA ALA A 169 6.50 3.89 6.37
C ALA A 169 5.79 2.97 5.36
N LEU A 170 5.21 1.84 5.77
CA LEU A 170 4.37 1.03 4.89
C LEU A 170 3.13 1.79 4.42
N ARG A 171 2.53 2.60 5.30
CA ARG A 171 1.31 3.36 5.00
C ARG A 171 1.53 4.49 4.00
N THR A 172 2.75 5.02 3.92
CA THR A 172 3.06 6.26 3.19
C THR A 172 4.16 6.15 2.14
N GLN A 173 5.02 5.13 2.18
CA GLN A 173 6.23 5.01 1.35
C GLN A 173 6.21 3.82 0.38
N GLY A 174 5.03 3.45 -0.11
CA GLY A 174 4.87 2.52 -1.22
C GLY A 174 5.12 3.22 -2.57
N ALA A 175 5.58 2.45 -3.56
CA ALA A 175 5.73 2.94 -4.92
C ALA A 175 4.48 2.60 -5.75
N LEU A 176 3.90 3.59 -6.41
CA LEU A 176 2.82 3.41 -7.37
C LEU A 176 3.38 3.35 -8.80
N GLY A 177 2.88 2.41 -9.61
CA GLY A 177 3.20 2.31 -11.03
C GLY A 177 2.07 1.68 -11.82
N ALA A 178 2.11 1.82 -13.14
CA ALA A 178 1.22 1.14 -14.07
C ALA A 178 1.95 0.00 -14.80
N ARG A 179 1.23 -1.06 -15.16
CA ARG A 179 1.73 -2.10 -16.06
C ARG A 179 0.79 -2.27 -17.26
N PRO A 180 1.34 -2.35 -18.48
CA PRO A 180 0.59 -2.83 -19.64
C PRO A 180 0.30 -4.33 -19.51
N PHE A 181 -0.70 -4.78 -20.27
CA PHE A 181 -1.06 -6.19 -20.42
C PHE A 181 -0.02 -6.98 -21.21
#